data_AF-A0A656JMC0-F1
#
_entry.id   AF-A0A656JMC0-F1
#
_cell.length_a   1.000
_cell.length_b   1.000
_cell.length_c   1.000
_cell.angle_alpha   90.00
_cell.angle_beta   90.00
_cell.angle_gamma   90.00
#
_symmetry.space_group_name_H-M   'P 1'
#
loop_
_entity.id
_entity.type
_entity.pdbx_description
1 polymer ?
#
loop_
_entity_poly.entity_id
_entity_poly.type
_entity_poly.pdbx_seq_one_letter_code
_entity_poly.pdbx_strand_id
1 'polypeptide(L)'
;YWDTDQHSALNREEGNKPEPYLGPRGFLPRQDISCMLSGPILHNVHQNFAIAWRKETGEDLLACRDCDPSKHKDDVGDYEKPVCDIQKGYMVAANNVTQFIYIENQYFRWPPLAELIKKSAVTQTCWGRDPALHGSIHLFVITNDTKEAMGLGTVKTQEMLASLGRA
;
A
#
# COMPACT_ATOMS: atom_id res chain seq x y z
N TYR A 1 -12.25 -1.92 -16.04
CA TYR A 1 -11.01 -1.18 -15.72
C TYR A 1 -9.79 -2.11 -15.74
N TRP A 2 -10.00 -3.43 -15.88
CA TRP A 2 -8.95 -4.44 -16.01
C TRP A 2 -9.24 -5.41 -17.18
N ASP A 3 -10.28 -5.17 -17.97
CA ASP A 3 -10.86 -6.21 -18.85
C ASP A 3 -10.44 -6.11 -20.32
N THR A 4 -9.74 -5.05 -20.73
CA THR A 4 -9.31 -4.90 -22.13
C THR A 4 -7.93 -4.27 -22.22
N ASP A 5 -7.07 -4.83 -23.06
CA ASP A 5 -5.73 -4.33 -23.37
C ASP A 5 -5.71 -2.89 -23.91
N GLN A 6 -6.86 -2.37 -24.34
CA GLN A 6 -6.97 -1.00 -24.85
C GLN A 6 -6.90 0.07 -23.76
N HIS A 7 -7.15 -0.28 -22.49
CA HIS A 7 -7.16 0.66 -21.35
C HIS A 7 -7.89 1.99 -21.60
N SER A 8 -8.93 2.00 -22.46
CA SER A 8 -9.52 3.23 -22.97
C SER A 8 -10.30 4.01 -21.90
N ALA A 9 -10.10 5.33 -21.90
CA ALA A 9 -10.87 6.28 -21.09
C ALA A 9 -12.02 6.96 -21.86
N LEU A 10 -12.25 6.57 -23.13
CA LEU A 10 -13.29 7.16 -23.97
C LEU A 10 -14.70 6.76 -23.50
N ASN A 11 -15.70 7.60 -23.83
CA ASN A 11 -17.13 7.35 -23.58
C ASN A 11 -17.51 7.21 -22.09
N ARG A 12 -16.92 8.04 -21.23
CA ARG A 12 -17.20 8.04 -19.77
C ARG A 12 -18.06 9.22 -19.30
N GLU A 13 -18.53 10.06 -20.23
CA GLU A 13 -19.41 11.19 -19.98
C GLU A 13 -20.89 10.77 -19.86
N GLU A 14 -21.68 11.62 -19.19
CA GLU A 14 -23.13 11.40 -19.05
C GLU A 14 -23.80 11.35 -20.43
N GLY A 15 -24.58 10.29 -20.70
CA GLY A 15 -25.17 10.00 -22.00
C GLY A 15 -24.42 8.95 -22.84
N ASN A 16 -23.10 8.83 -22.67
CA ASN A 16 -22.27 7.86 -23.41
C ASN A 16 -21.67 6.75 -22.53
N LYS A 17 -21.96 6.76 -21.21
CA LYS A 17 -21.49 5.75 -20.26
C LYS A 17 -22.01 4.36 -20.63
N PRO A 18 -21.14 3.32 -20.65
CA PRO A 18 -21.59 1.95 -20.81
C PRO A 18 -22.51 1.53 -19.66
N GLU A 19 -23.35 0.51 -19.90
CA GLU A 19 -24.17 -0.10 -18.87
C GLU A 19 -23.31 -0.75 -17.75
N PRO A 20 -23.81 -0.90 -16.51
CA PRO A 20 -23.06 -1.42 -15.35
C PRO A 20 -22.20 -2.66 -15.61
N TYR A 21 -22.68 -3.57 -16.46
CA TYR A 21 -22.06 -4.86 -16.76
C TYR A 21 -21.20 -4.86 -18.03
N LEU A 22 -21.14 -3.74 -18.78
CA LEU A 22 -20.43 -3.63 -20.05
C LEU A 22 -19.03 -3.00 -19.92
N GLY A 23 -18.56 -2.77 -18.69
CA GLY A 23 -17.19 -2.34 -18.42
C GLY A 23 -17.09 -1.07 -17.56
N PRO A 24 -15.93 -0.38 -17.59
CA PRO A 24 -15.65 0.73 -16.67
C PRO A 24 -16.57 1.95 -16.88
N ARG A 25 -17.15 2.45 -15.78
CA ARG A 25 -18.10 3.59 -15.75
C ARG A 25 -17.61 4.81 -14.95
N GLY A 26 -16.39 4.75 -14.40
CA GLY A 26 -15.85 5.85 -13.60
C GLY A 26 -15.73 7.14 -14.42
N PHE A 27 -16.10 8.28 -13.83
CA PHE A 27 -16.02 9.59 -14.50
C PHE A 27 -14.58 9.95 -14.89
N LEU A 28 -13.62 9.68 -14.01
CA LEU A 28 -12.19 9.83 -14.25
C LEU A 28 -11.50 8.46 -14.35
N PRO A 29 -10.32 8.37 -14.99
CA PRO A 29 -9.41 7.23 -14.82
C PRO A 29 -9.13 6.96 -13.34
N ARG A 30 -9.00 5.68 -12.95
CA ARG A 30 -8.84 5.26 -11.54
C ARG A 30 -7.63 4.35 -11.36
N GLN A 31 -6.42 4.89 -11.32
CA GLN A 31 -5.22 4.08 -11.11
C GLN A 31 -5.25 3.41 -9.73
N ASP A 32 -5.07 2.08 -9.72
CA ASP A 32 -5.09 1.25 -8.52
C ASP A 32 -4.29 -0.03 -8.76
N ILE A 33 -3.80 -0.65 -7.68
CA ILE A 33 -3.02 -1.89 -7.69
C ILE A 33 -3.71 -2.90 -6.80
N SER A 34 -3.91 -4.11 -7.33
CA SER A 34 -4.41 -5.25 -6.56
C SER A 34 -3.49 -6.45 -6.76
N CYS A 35 -3.54 -7.40 -5.85
CA CYS A 35 -2.83 -8.67 -5.98
C CYS A 35 -3.76 -9.84 -5.66
N MET A 36 -3.54 -10.96 -6.33
CA MET A 36 -4.18 -12.23 -6.00
C MET A 36 -3.23 -13.03 -5.12
N LEU A 37 -3.72 -13.49 -3.97
CA LEU A 37 -2.98 -14.31 -3.03
C LEU A 37 -3.36 -15.78 -3.21
N SER A 38 -2.41 -16.68 -2.99
CA SER A 38 -2.66 -18.13 -3.02
C SER A 38 -1.80 -18.85 -1.99
N GLY A 39 -2.23 -20.05 -1.59
CA GLY A 39 -1.52 -20.86 -0.59
C GLY A 39 -1.83 -20.46 0.86
N PRO A 40 -0.96 -20.84 1.82
CA PRO A 40 -1.23 -20.72 3.25
C PRO A 40 -1.55 -19.31 3.75
N ILE A 41 -1.06 -18.27 3.06
CA ILE A 41 -1.33 -16.86 3.40
C ILE A 41 -2.83 -16.51 3.40
N LEU A 42 -3.64 -17.26 2.64
CA LEU A 42 -5.10 -17.09 2.63
C LEU A 42 -5.73 -17.32 4.00
N HIS A 43 -5.10 -18.14 4.85
CA HIS A 43 -5.55 -18.37 6.22
C HIS A 43 -5.49 -17.07 7.04
N ASN A 44 -4.36 -16.37 7.01
CA ASN A 44 -4.17 -15.11 7.75
C ASN A 44 -5.14 -14.02 7.28
N VAL A 45 -5.35 -13.91 5.96
CA VAL A 45 -6.31 -12.95 5.38
C VAL A 45 -7.74 -13.28 5.83
N HIS A 46 -8.11 -14.57 5.84
CA HIS A 46 -9.40 -15.03 6.34
C HIS A 46 -9.58 -14.78 7.84
N GLN A 47 -8.56 -15.06 8.66
CA GLN A 47 -8.58 -14.78 10.10
C GLN A 47 -8.81 -13.30 10.37
N ASN A 48 -8.09 -12.41 9.67
CA ASN A 48 -8.29 -10.97 9.80
C ASN A 48 -9.73 -10.56 9.47
N PHE A 49 -10.31 -11.12 8.40
CA PHE A 49 -11.72 -10.88 8.06
C PHE A 49 -12.68 -11.39 9.14
N ALA A 50 -12.50 -12.62 9.63
CA ALA A 50 -13.39 -13.23 10.60
C ALA A 50 -13.36 -12.51 11.96
N ILE A 51 -12.19 -12.05 12.40
CA ILE A 51 -12.03 -11.22 13.60
C ILE A 51 -12.80 -9.90 13.44
N ALA A 52 -12.63 -9.22 12.30
CA ALA A 52 -13.35 -7.97 12.03
C ALA A 52 -14.87 -8.20 11.92
N TRP A 53 -15.30 -9.28 11.28
CA TRP A 53 -16.72 -9.65 11.16
C TRP A 53 -17.36 -9.89 12.51
N ARG A 54 -16.69 -10.69 13.37
CA ARG A 54 -17.16 -10.96 14.72
C ARG A 54 -17.27 -9.68 15.54
N LYS A 55 -16.29 -8.78 15.42
CA LYS A 55 -16.33 -7.48 16.12
C LYS A 55 -17.55 -6.65 15.71
N GLU A 56 -17.91 -6.67 14.44
CA GLU A 56 -19.00 -5.82 13.90
C GLU A 56 -20.38 -6.45 14.07
N THR A 57 -20.49 -7.77 13.96
CA THR A 57 -21.79 -8.49 13.89
C THR A 57 -22.08 -9.36 15.10
N GLY A 58 -21.06 -9.70 15.90
CA GLY A 58 -21.13 -10.68 16.98
C GLY A 58 -21.08 -12.15 16.52
N GLU A 59 -21.13 -12.42 15.21
CA GLU A 59 -21.08 -13.78 14.66
C GLU A 59 -19.65 -14.33 14.63
N ASP A 60 -19.44 -15.53 15.17
CA ASP A 60 -18.13 -16.18 15.20
C ASP A 60 -17.94 -17.12 14.01
N LEU A 61 -17.50 -16.56 12.87
CA LEU A 61 -17.22 -17.32 11.65
C LEU A 61 -16.08 -18.34 11.81
N LEU A 62 -15.20 -18.16 12.80
CA LEU A 62 -14.14 -19.12 13.10
C LEU A 62 -14.69 -20.34 13.85
N ALA A 63 -15.66 -20.13 14.75
CA ALA A 63 -16.36 -21.22 15.44
C ALA A 63 -17.38 -21.94 14.55
N CYS A 64 -18.03 -21.25 13.62
CA CYS A 64 -18.99 -21.86 12.68
C CYS A 64 -18.33 -22.78 11.64
N ARG A 65 -17.00 -22.73 11.50
CA ARG A 65 -16.25 -23.64 10.63
C ARG A 65 -15.48 -24.60 11.54
N ASP A 66 -15.75 -25.90 11.41
CA ASP A 66 -14.92 -27.01 11.95
C ASP A 66 -13.50 -27.04 11.33
N CYS A 67 -12.93 -25.88 10.99
CA CYS A 67 -11.51 -25.76 10.68
C CYS A 67 -10.75 -25.78 12.01
N ASP A 68 -10.46 -26.99 12.49
CA ASP A 68 -9.63 -27.25 13.65
C ASP A 68 -8.37 -26.34 13.64
N PRO A 69 -8.30 -25.30 14.48
CA PRO A 69 -7.17 -24.38 14.53
C PRO A 69 -5.92 -25.06 15.12
N SER A 70 -6.07 -26.25 15.71
CA SER A 70 -5.01 -26.92 16.47
C SER A 70 -3.88 -27.52 15.63
N LYS A 71 -3.89 -27.34 14.29
CA LYS A 71 -2.74 -27.66 13.43
C LYS A 71 -1.72 -26.51 13.29
N HIS A 72 -2.06 -25.30 13.72
CA HIS A 72 -1.12 -24.19 13.86
C HIS A 72 -1.29 -23.61 15.27
N LYS A 73 -0.53 -24.19 16.21
CA LYS A 73 -0.70 -24.03 17.67
C LYS A 73 -0.04 -22.79 18.26
N ASP A 74 0.05 -21.71 17.49
CA ASP A 74 0.49 -20.43 18.00
C ASP A 74 -0.64 -19.42 17.69
N ASP A 75 -1.04 -18.63 18.68
CA ASP A 75 -1.94 -17.47 18.54
C ASP A 75 -3.45 -17.69 18.78
N VAL A 76 -3.81 -18.25 19.94
CA VAL A 76 -5.07 -17.84 20.61
C VAL A 76 -4.72 -16.77 21.66
N GLY A 77 -4.48 -15.56 21.15
CA GLY A 77 -4.24 -14.36 21.94
C GLY A 77 -5.48 -13.46 21.96
N ASP A 78 -5.81 -13.00 23.16
CA ASP A 78 -6.72 -11.92 23.53
C ASP A 78 -6.76 -10.80 22.46
N TYR A 79 -7.92 -10.17 22.20
CA TYR A 79 -8.12 -9.18 21.12
C TYR A 79 -6.99 -8.14 21.05
N GLU A 80 -5.96 -8.43 20.23
CA GLU A 80 -4.73 -7.67 20.28
C GLU A 80 -4.92 -6.28 19.67
N LYS A 81 -4.18 -5.33 20.23
CA LYS A 81 -4.06 -3.95 19.73
C LYS A 81 -3.88 -3.95 18.21
N PRO A 82 -4.40 -2.93 17.49
CA PRO A 82 -4.20 -2.81 16.05
C PRO A 82 -2.70 -2.96 15.72
N VAL A 83 -2.37 -4.02 15.00
CA VAL A 83 -0.99 -4.37 14.70
C VAL A 83 -0.53 -3.47 13.56
N CYS A 84 0.39 -2.55 13.85
CA CYS A 84 0.99 -1.64 12.85
C CYS A 84 2.04 -2.34 11.96
N ASP A 85 1.77 -3.56 11.49
CA ASP A 85 2.76 -4.36 10.76
C ASP A 85 3.02 -3.85 9.33
N ILE A 86 2.04 -3.18 8.71
CA ILE A 86 2.25 -2.55 7.40
C ILE A 86 3.37 -1.51 7.50
N GLN A 87 3.35 -0.66 8.54
CA GLN A 87 4.41 0.33 8.74
C GLN A 87 5.78 -0.33 8.91
N LYS A 88 5.86 -1.39 9.72
CA LYS A 88 7.12 -2.15 9.89
C LYS A 88 7.61 -2.71 8.56
N GLY A 89 6.71 -3.26 7.74
CA GLY A 89 7.04 -3.76 6.41
C GLY A 89 7.69 -2.69 5.52
N TYR A 90 7.12 -1.48 5.49
CA TYR A 90 7.73 -0.35 4.78
C TYR A 90 9.11 0.01 5.33
N MET A 91 9.30 0.04 6.65
CA MET A 91 10.60 0.37 7.25
C MET A 91 11.66 -0.68 6.93
N VAL A 92 11.30 -1.98 6.95
CA VAL A 92 12.21 -3.05 6.55
C VAL A 92 12.60 -2.92 5.08
N ALA A 93 11.64 -2.68 4.19
CA ALA A 93 11.90 -2.50 2.76
C ALA A 93 12.80 -1.29 2.49
N ALA A 94 12.50 -0.14 3.08
CA ALA A 94 13.28 1.08 2.93
C ALA A 94 14.69 0.95 3.52
N ASN A 95 14.85 0.24 4.64
CA ASN A 95 16.17 0.05 5.26
C ASN A 95 17.10 -0.81 4.39
N ASN A 96 16.55 -1.78 3.66
CA ASN A 96 17.30 -2.74 2.84
C ASN A 96 17.38 -2.35 1.36
N VAL A 97 16.91 -1.16 0.98
CA VAL A 97 16.96 -0.72 -0.43
C VAL A 97 18.41 -0.66 -0.93
N THR A 98 18.66 -1.15 -2.14
CA THR A 98 19.99 -1.07 -2.75
C THR A 98 20.04 -0.22 -4.02
N GLN A 99 18.93 0.02 -4.72
CA GLN A 99 18.96 0.68 -6.02
C GLN A 99 17.85 1.72 -6.17
N PHE A 100 16.59 1.31 -6.01
CA PHE A 100 15.49 2.25 -6.11
C PHE A 100 14.29 1.85 -5.26
N ILE A 101 13.45 2.85 -4.97
CA ILE A 101 12.14 2.70 -4.35
C ILE A 101 11.12 3.30 -5.33
N TYR A 102 10.06 2.54 -5.62
CA TYR A 102 8.93 2.98 -6.42
C TYR A 102 7.67 2.93 -5.56
N ILE A 103 6.98 4.06 -5.42
CA ILE A 103 5.76 4.18 -4.61
C ILE A 103 4.65 4.76 -5.49
N GLU A 104 3.59 3.99 -5.69
CA GLU A 104 2.28 4.52 -6.09
C GLU A 104 1.38 4.50 -4.86
N ASN A 105 0.91 5.66 -4.43
CA ASN A 105 -0.02 5.71 -3.31
C ASN A 105 -0.93 6.93 -3.40
N GLN A 106 -2.15 6.80 -2.88
CA GLN A 106 -3.10 7.91 -2.84
C GLN A 106 -2.57 9.11 -2.03
N TYR A 107 -1.79 8.83 -0.98
CA TYR A 107 -1.18 9.84 -0.11
C TYR A 107 0.31 9.55 0.11
N PHE A 108 1.13 10.60 0.05
CA PHE A 108 2.55 10.52 0.37
C PHE A 108 2.88 11.50 1.51
N ARG A 109 2.63 11.07 2.76
CA ARG A 109 2.59 11.96 3.95
C ARG A 109 3.15 11.30 5.22
N TRP A 110 4.32 10.68 5.13
CA TRP A 110 4.93 9.97 6.27
C TRP A 110 6.42 10.33 6.44
N PRO A 111 6.73 11.46 7.10
CA PRO A 111 8.11 11.94 7.25
C PRO A 111 9.11 10.91 7.82
N PRO A 112 8.75 10.05 8.80
CA PRO A 112 9.67 9.00 9.27
C PRO A 112 10.22 8.08 8.18
N LEU A 113 9.44 7.76 7.15
CA LEU A 113 9.91 6.96 6.00
C LEU A 113 10.96 7.74 5.19
N ALA A 114 10.73 9.02 4.94
CA ALA A 114 11.67 9.88 4.22
C ALA A 114 13.01 10.01 4.97
N GLU A 115 12.97 10.19 6.29
CA GLU A 115 14.17 10.23 7.13
C GLU A 115 14.93 8.91 7.10
N LEU A 116 14.22 7.77 7.13
CA LEU A 116 14.86 6.46 7.02
C LEU A 116 15.56 6.27 5.67
N ILE A 117 14.92 6.63 4.55
CA ILE A 117 15.53 6.50 3.22
C ILE A 117 16.83 7.31 3.12
N LYS A 118 16.82 8.57 3.58
CA LYS A 118 18.03 9.40 3.64
C LYS A 118 19.11 8.78 4.52
N LYS A 119 18.73 8.28 5.70
CA LYS A 119 19.66 7.61 6.61
C LYS A 119 20.27 6.37 5.96
N SER A 120 19.48 5.54 5.27
CA SER A 120 19.97 4.36 4.56
C SER A 120 20.98 4.72 3.47
N ALA A 121 20.75 5.79 2.71
CA ALA A 121 21.72 6.27 1.71
C ALA A 121 23.05 6.73 2.34
N VAL A 122 22.98 7.47 3.45
CA VAL A 122 24.18 7.90 4.20
C VAL A 122 24.92 6.69 4.77
N THR A 123 24.20 5.77 5.42
CA THR A 123 24.79 4.56 6.03
C THR A 123 25.50 3.70 4.98
N GLN A 124 24.89 3.48 3.81
CA GLN A 124 25.55 2.73 2.74
C GLN A 124 26.84 3.41 2.28
N THR A 125 26.81 4.73 2.12
CA THR A 125 28.01 5.50 1.73
C THR A 125 29.11 5.42 2.79
N CYS A 126 28.75 5.58 4.07
CA CYS A 126 29.68 5.45 5.19
C CYS A 126 30.29 4.04 5.29
N TRP A 127 29.59 3.01 4.80
CA TRP A 127 30.04 1.62 4.84
C TRP A 127 30.73 1.18 3.54
N GLY A 128 31.18 2.13 2.73
CA GLY A 128 32.05 1.88 1.57
C GLY A 128 31.36 1.88 0.21
N ARG A 129 30.04 2.14 0.15
CA ARG A 129 29.37 2.32 -1.14
C ARG A 129 29.71 3.68 -1.74
N ASP A 130 30.40 3.67 -2.87
CA ASP A 130 30.55 4.86 -3.73
C ASP A 130 29.34 5.00 -4.69
N PRO A 131 28.52 6.06 -4.61
CA PRO A 131 27.40 6.28 -5.54
C PRO A 131 27.80 6.41 -7.01
N ALA A 132 29.01 6.90 -7.30
CA ALA A 132 29.50 7.04 -8.68
C ALA A 132 29.84 5.68 -9.32
N LEU A 133 30.27 4.71 -8.51
CA LEU A 133 30.63 3.36 -8.96
C LEU A 133 29.48 2.36 -8.83
N HIS A 134 28.71 2.42 -7.75
CA HIS A 134 27.71 1.42 -7.38
C HIS A 134 26.26 1.86 -7.64
N GLY A 135 26.07 3.09 -8.12
CA GLY A 135 24.76 3.71 -8.30
C GLY A 135 24.17 4.29 -7.00
N SER A 136 23.43 5.38 -7.17
CA SER A 136 22.66 6.05 -6.11
C SER A 136 21.36 5.31 -5.81
N ILE A 137 20.76 5.57 -4.64
CA ILE A 137 19.38 5.18 -4.37
C ILE A 137 18.44 6.18 -5.07
N HIS A 138 17.62 5.69 -5.98
CA HIS A 138 16.60 6.49 -6.67
C HIS A 138 15.23 6.33 -6.00
N LEU A 139 14.46 7.41 -5.89
CA LEU A 139 13.10 7.38 -5.34
C LEU A 139 12.12 7.95 -6.36
N PHE A 140 11.15 7.14 -6.75
CA PHE A 140 10.06 7.50 -7.65
C PHE A 140 8.75 7.44 -6.88
N VAL A 141 7.99 8.53 -6.91
CA VAL A 141 6.73 8.65 -6.17
C VAL A 141 5.64 9.16 -7.09
N ILE A 142 4.59 8.37 -7.24
CA ILE A 142 3.35 8.72 -7.93
C ILE A 142 2.26 8.86 -6.86
N THR A 143 1.66 10.05 -6.80
CA THR A 143 0.57 10.38 -5.87
C THR A 143 -0.44 11.25 -6.57
N ASN A 144 -1.66 11.30 -6.06
CA ASN A 144 -2.73 12.11 -6.65
C ASN A 144 -2.37 13.60 -6.70
N ASP A 145 -2.77 14.26 -7.79
CA ASP A 145 -2.47 15.67 -8.10
C ASP A 145 -3.56 16.66 -7.62
N THR A 146 -4.65 16.19 -7.03
CA THR A 146 -5.83 17.05 -6.82
C THR A 146 -5.81 17.82 -5.50
N LYS A 147 -6.04 19.14 -5.57
CA LYS A 147 -6.33 20.00 -4.40
C LYS A 147 -7.58 19.54 -3.63
N GLU A 148 -8.56 18.95 -4.31
CA GLU A 148 -9.89 18.61 -3.77
C GLU A 148 -9.93 17.34 -2.91
N ALA A 149 -9.08 16.35 -3.17
CA ALA A 149 -9.02 15.12 -2.37
C ALA A 149 -8.12 15.23 -1.12
N MET A 150 -7.45 16.37 -0.93
CA MET A 150 -6.25 16.45 -0.10
C MET A 150 -6.39 17.29 1.18
N GLY A 151 -7.51 17.98 1.43
CA GLY A 151 -7.81 18.71 2.68
C GLY A 151 -6.60 19.44 3.32
N LEU A 152 -6.56 19.50 4.67
CA LEU A 152 -5.43 20.04 5.46
C LEU A 152 -4.09 19.28 5.30
N GLY A 153 -4.06 18.16 4.57
CA GLY A 153 -2.88 17.29 4.46
C GLY A 153 -1.97 17.56 3.26
N THR A 154 -2.31 18.54 2.42
CA THR A 154 -1.42 19.02 1.33
C THR A 154 -0.06 19.46 1.88
N VAL A 155 -0.04 20.13 3.03
CA VAL A 155 1.19 20.60 3.70
C VAL A 155 2.16 19.44 3.97
N LYS A 156 1.68 18.35 4.57
CA LYS A 156 2.52 17.17 4.86
C LYS A 156 3.06 16.46 3.62
N THR A 157 2.37 16.58 2.49
CA THR A 157 2.83 16.03 1.21
C THR A 157 3.98 16.86 0.67
N GLN A 158 3.83 18.19 0.70
CA GLN A 158 4.87 19.13 0.30
C GLN A 158 6.09 19.06 1.23
N GLU A 159 5.89 18.96 2.54
CA GLU A 159 6.97 18.74 3.52
C GLU A 159 7.73 17.44 3.26
N MET A 160 7.02 16.33 2.94
CA MET A 160 7.66 15.06 2.63
C MET A 160 8.48 15.14 1.34
N LEU A 161 7.94 15.77 0.30
CA LEU A 161 8.64 15.98 -0.98
C LEU A 161 9.85 16.92 -0.81
N ALA A 162 9.70 18.01 -0.06
CA ALA A 162 10.77 18.94 0.26
C ALA A 162 11.89 18.26 1.08
N SER A 163 11.53 17.45 2.08
CA SER A 163 12.49 16.69 2.90
C SER A 163 13.32 15.70 2.06
N LEU A 164 12.76 15.17 0.98
CA LEU A 164 13.41 14.27 0.04
C LEU A 164 14.19 14.99 -1.06
N GLY A 165 14.31 16.33 -0.97
CA GLY A 165 15.14 17.11 -1.87
C GLY A 165 14.55 17.31 -3.25
N ARG A 166 13.21 17.32 -3.38
CA ARG A 166 12.58 17.77 -4.63
C ARG A 166 12.96 19.24 -4.87
N ALA A 167 13.86 19.48 -5.83
CA ALA A 167 14.02 20.77 -6.50
C ALA A 167 12.89 20.96 -7.51
#